data_AF-A0AAJ1B2E6-F1
#
_entry.id   AF-A0AAJ1B2E6-F1
#
_cell.length_a   1.000
_cell.length_b   1.000
_cell.length_c   1.000
_cell.angle_alpha   90.00
_cell.angle_beta   90.00
_cell.angle_gamma   90.00
#
_symmetry.space_group_name_H-M   'P 1'
#
loop_
_entity.id
_entity.type
_entity.pdbx_description
1 polymer ?
#
loop_
_entity_poly.entity_id
_entity_poly.type
_entity_poly.pdbx_seq_one_letter_code
_entity_poly.pdbx_strand_id
1 'polypeptide(L)'
;MAVQDRVAKMSSDRSTFSNFMTSAAVTKKVNSMIGGKDGQRFISSIVSAVAATPQLQKCNFDTLLSGALLGESLKLSPSPQLGQY
;
A
#
# COMPACT_ATOMS: atom_id res chain seq x y z
N MET A 1 5.11 -32.15 -7.94
CA MET A 1 6.07 -31.27 -8.64
C MET A 1 5.94 -29.88 -8.02
N ALA A 2 7.02 -29.39 -7.41
CA ALA A 2 7.05 -28.12 -6.67
C ALA A 2 6.85 -26.94 -7.63
N VAL A 3 5.76 -26.19 -7.46
CA VAL A 3 5.60 -24.89 -8.08
C VAL A 3 6.59 -23.95 -7.40
N GLN A 4 7.67 -23.65 -8.12
CA GLN A 4 8.66 -22.70 -7.68
C GLN A 4 8.03 -21.31 -7.77
N ASP A 5 7.57 -20.80 -6.63
CA ASP A 5 7.31 -19.39 -6.36
C ASP A 5 8.53 -18.55 -6.75
N ARG A 6 8.61 -18.17 -8.02
CA ARG A 6 9.59 -17.21 -8.55
C ARG A 6 8.95 -15.88 -8.90
N VAL A 7 8.06 -15.41 -8.04
CA VAL A 7 7.68 -13.98 -7.97
C VAL A 7 8.31 -13.35 -6.72
N ALA A 8 9.53 -13.77 -6.39
CA ALA A 8 10.39 -13.16 -5.38
C ALA A 8 11.65 -12.59 -6.05
N LYS A 9 11.49 -11.75 -7.08
CA LYS A 9 12.59 -10.91 -7.58
C LYS A 9 12.08 -9.70 -8.35
N MET A 10 11.67 -8.66 -7.63
CA MET A 10 11.68 -7.31 -8.16
C MET A 10 12.33 -6.37 -7.14
N SER A 11 13.62 -6.62 -6.92
CA SER A 11 14.54 -5.72 -6.22
C SER A 11 15.40 -5.04 -7.29
N SER A 12 15.00 -3.86 -7.74
CA SER A 12 15.84 -2.96 -8.54
C SER A 12 15.38 -1.51 -8.34
N ASP A 13 15.99 -0.85 -7.36
CA ASP A 13 16.48 0.53 -7.41
C ASP A 13 15.57 1.64 -7.98
N ARG A 14 14.26 1.53 -7.79
CA ARG A 14 13.35 2.68 -7.77
C ARG A 14 12.93 2.80 -6.33
N SER A 15 13.20 3.95 -5.68
CA SER A 15 12.77 4.22 -4.30
C SER A 15 11.38 3.64 -4.10
N THR A 16 11.30 2.52 -3.38
CA THR A 16 10.11 1.68 -3.45
C THR A 16 8.95 2.44 -2.84
N PHE A 17 7.73 2.23 -3.33
CA PHE A 17 6.54 2.88 -2.76
C PHE A 17 6.46 2.67 -1.23
N SER A 18 6.98 1.55 -0.73
CA SER A 18 7.21 1.30 0.70
C SER A 18 8.05 2.40 1.36
N ASN A 19 9.22 2.76 0.82
CA ASN A 19 10.09 3.80 1.36
C ASN A 19 9.40 5.17 1.41
N PHE A 20 8.58 5.47 0.38
CA PHE A 20 7.77 6.69 0.36
C PHE A 20 6.72 6.68 1.47
N MET A 21 5.98 5.58 1.64
CA MET A 21 4.94 5.46 2.66
C MET A 21 5.49 5.40 4.09
N THR A 22 6.67 4.81 4.29
CA THR A 22 7.37 4.77 5.58
C THR A 22 8.07 6.09 5.92
N SER A 23 8.07 7.07 5.02
CA SER A 23 8.59 8.41 5.33
C SER A 23 7.78 9.02 6.46
N ALA A 24 8.48 9.64 7.42
CA ALA A 24 7.86 10.26 8.60
C ALA A 24 6.78 11.29 8.22
N ALA A 25 6.95 12.00 7.10
CA ALA A 25 5.97 12.96 6.60
C ALA A 25 4.67 12.28 6.16
N VAL A 26 4.78 11.19 5.40
CA VAL A 26 3.62 10.43 4.89
C VAL A 26 2.93 9.70 6.03
N THR A 27 3.69 9.01 6.88
CA THR A 27 3.15 8.31 8.06
C THR A 27 2.41 9.29 8.98
N LYS A 28 2.96 10.48 9.23
CA LYS A 28 2.27 11.51 10.04
C LYS A 28 0.98 11.98 9.38
N LYS A 29 1.00 12.25 8.07
CA LYS A 29 -0.18 12.69 7.32
C LYS A 29 -1.28 11.63 7.32
N VAL A 30 -0.93 10.38 7.08
CA VAL A 30 -1.85 9.23 7.13
C VAL A 30 -2.43 9.08 8.54
N ASN A 31 -1.60 9.12 9.58
CA ASN A 31 -2.06 8.99 10.97
C ASN A 31 -2.98 10.15 11.39
N SER A 32 -2.76 11.37 10.87
CA SER A 32 -3.65 12.51 11.08
C SER A 32 -4.99 12.42 10.33
N MET A 33 -5.05 11.65 9.24
CA MET A 33 -6.27 11.50 8.43
C MET A 33 -7.13 10.30 8.82
N ILE A 34 -6.49 9.14 9.08
CA ILE A 34 -7.18 7.86 9.32
C ILE A 34 -7.31 7.55 10.82
N GLY A 35 -6.36 8.03 11.64
CA GLY A 35 -6.32 7.77 13.07
C GLY A 35 -5.34 6.66 13.43
N GLY A 36 -4.22 7.06 14.06
CA GLY A 36 -3.27 6.21 14.77
C GLY A 36 -3.10 4.78 14.25
N LYS A 37 -3.71 3.80 14.94
CA LYS A 37 -3.49 2.36 14.71
C LYS A 37 -3.97 1.88 13.34
N ASP A 38 -4.99 2.53 12.79
CA ASP A 38 -5.53 2.19 11.47
C ASP A 38 -4.64 2.74 10.33
N GLY A 39 -3.88 3.80 10.59
CA GLY A 39 -2.91 4.36 9.64
C GLY A 39 -1.77 3.41 9.28
N GLN A 40 -1.25 2.65 10.26
CA GLN A 40 -0.23 1.63 9.98
C GLN A 40 -0.79 0.46 9.15
N ARG A 41 -2.01 0.03 9.45
CA ARG A 41 -2.72 -1.02 8.72
C ARG A 41 -2.97 -0.60 7.27
N PHE A 42 -3.41 0.64 7.06
CA PHE A 42 -3.59 1.26 5.75
C PHE A 42 -2.29 1.29 4.94
N ILE A 43 -1.18 1.75 5.53
CA ILE A 43 0.13 1.77 4.86
C ILE A 43 0.52 0.36 4.39
N SER A 44 0.39 -0.64 5.26
CA SER A 44 0.72 -2.03 4.93
C SER A 44 -0.15 -2.57 3.79
N SER A 45 -1.46 -2.31 3.81
CA SER A 45 -2.40 -2.78 2.78
C SER A 45 -2.06 -2.19 1.41
N ILE A 46 -1.78 -0.89 1.32
CA ILE A 46 -1.49 -0.26 0.03
C ILE A 46 -0.12 -0.69 -0.50
N VAL A 47 0.88 -0.79 0.37
CA VAL A 47 2.21 -1.28 -0.03
C VAL A 47 2.09 -2.70 -0.60
N SER A 48 1.27 -3.56 0.01
CA SER A 48 0.97 -4.89 -0.52
C SER A 48 0.27 -4.83 -1.88
N ALA A 49 -0.79 -4.02 -2.01
CA ALA A 49 -1.54 -3.87 -3.26
C ALA A 49 -0.68 -3.33 -4.42
N VAL A 50 0.19 -2.36 -4.14
CA VAL A 50 1.14 -1.80 -5.12
C VAL A 50 2.26 -2.78 -5.45
N ALA A 51 2.69 -3.61 -4.49
CA ALA A 51 3.67 -4.67 -4.73
C ALA A 51 3.08 -5.79 -5.61
N ALA A 52 1.81 -6.14 -5.42
CA ALA A 52 1.10 -7.14 -6.23
C ALA A 52 0.80 -6.63 -7.66
N THR A 53 0.72 -5.31 -7.85
CA THR A 53 0.37 -4.69 -9.13
C THR A 53 1.55 -3.89 -9.72
N PRO A 54 2.41 -4.50 -10.54
CA PRO A 54 3.63 -3.86 -11.05
C PRO A 54 3.37 -2.65 -11.97
N GLN A 55 2.15 -2.48 -12.46
CA GLN A 55 1.74 -1.31 -13.23
C GLN A 55 1.65 -0.06 -12.35
N LEU A 56 1.26 -0.20 -11.08
CA LEU A 56 1.15 0.91 -10.13
C LEU A 56 2.51 1.48 -9.75
N GLN A 57 3.58 0.65 -9.76
CA GLN A 57 4.94 1.12 -9.50
C GLN A 57 5.48 2.12 -10.54
N LYS A 58 4.82 2.23 -11.70
CA LYS A 58 5.14 3.22 -12.74
C LYS A 58 4.39 4.55 -12.55
N CYS A 59 3.31 4.55 -11.75
CA CYS A 59 2.50 5.73 -11.48
C CYS A 59 3.16 6.63 -10.42
N ASN A 60 2.75 7.90 -10.39
CA ASN A 60 3.22 8.84 -9.37
C ASN A 60 2.71 8.43 -7.98
N PHE A 61 3.60 8.41 -6.99
CA PHE A 61 3.29 7.98 -5.63
C PHE A 61 2.26 8.87 -4.94
N ASP A 62 2.24 10.16 -5.27
CA ASP A 62 1.26 11.12 -4.73
C ASP A 62 -0.18 10.83 -5.20
N THR A 63 -0.32 10.43 -6.47
CA THR A 63 -1.61 10.02 -7.06
C THR A 63 -2.09 8.70 -6.47
N LEU A 64 -1.18 7.74 -6.23
CA LEU A 64 -1.51 6.49 -5.54
C LEU A 64 -1.99 6.74 -4.12
N LEU A 65 -1.28 7.60 -3.37
CA LEU A 65 -1.67 7.96 -2.00
C LEU A 65 -3.05 8.61 -1.98
N SER A 66 -3.31 9.57 -2.87
CA SER A 66 -4.61 10.24 -2.95
C SER A 66 -5.74 9.29 -3.33
N GLY A 67 -5.49 8.38 -4.29
CA GLY A 67 -6.46 7.35 -4.68
C GLY A 67 -6.73 6.34 -3.56
N ALA A 68 -5.70 5.97 -2.80
CA ALA A 68 -5.87 5.06 -1.67
C ALA A 68 -6.60 5.73 -0.49
N LEU A 69 -6.32 7.00 -0.19
CA LEU A 69 -7.05 7.79 0.80
C LEU A 69 -8.53 7.95 0.41
N LEU A 70 -8.82 8.13 -0.88
CA LEU A 70 -10.18 8.15 -1.40
C LEU A 70 -10.86 6.77 -1.24
N GLY A 71 -10.16 5.68 -1.56
CA GLY A 71 -10.68 4.31 -1.37
C GLY A 71 -11.01 4.00 0.09
N GLU A 72 -10.16 4.44 1.02
CA GLU A 72 -10.41 4.31 2.46
C GLU A 72 -11.56 5.20 2.92
N SER A 73 -11.68 6.42 2.37
CA SER A 73 -12.78 7.35 2.67
C SER A 73 -14.14 6.82 2.19
N LEU A 74 -14.14 6.11 1.06
CA LEU A 74 -15.31 5.38 0.56
C LEU A 74 -15.67 4.18 1.43
N LYS A 75 -14.89 3.91 2.49
CA LYS A 75 -15.11 2.84 3.45
C LYS A 75 -15.34 1.51 2.76
N LEU A 76 -14.59 1.28 1.68
CA LEU A 76 -14.16 -0.06 1.26
C LEU A 76 -13.19 -0.61 2.32
N SER A 77 -13.60 -0.48 3.58
CA SER A 77 -12.95 -1.04 4.73
C SER A 77 -12.94 -2.54 4.44
N PRO A 78 -11.78 -3.20 4.54
CA PRO A 78 -11.68 -4.64 4.32
C PRO A 78 -12.71 -5.30 5.22
N SER A 79 -13.84 -5.68 4.63
CA SER A 79 -14.96 -6.21 5.38
C SER A 79 -14.46 -7.55 5.90
N PRO A 80 -14.37 -7.74 7.23
CA PRO A 80 -13.73 -8.92 7.84
C PRO A 80 -14.38 -10.25 7.44
N GLN A 81 -15.54 -10.21 6.78
CA GLN A 81 -16.30 -11.39 6.37
C GLN A 81 -15.83 -12.00 5.05
N LEU A 82 -14.91 -11.35 4.31
CA LEU A 82 -14.44 -11.87 3.00
C LEU A 82 -12.94 -12.15 2.90
N GLY A 83 -12.14 -11.87 3.93
CA GLY A 83 -10.77 -12.40 4.03
C GLY A 83 -9.86 -12.09 2.83
N GLN A 84 -10.05 -10.95 2.16
CA GLN A 84 -9.14 -10.48 1.11
C GLN A 84 -8.47 -9.20 1.60
N TYR A 85 -7.14 -9.25 1.59
CA TYR A 85 -6.21 -8.19 1.94
C TYR A 85 -5.24 -7.97 0.79
#